data_AF-A0A0V0U7M9-F1
#
_entry.id   AF-A0A0V0U7M9-F1
#
_cell.length_a   1.000
_cell.length_b   1.000
_cell.length_c   1.000
_cell.angle_alpha   90.00
_cell.angle_beta   90.00
_cell.angle_gamma   90.00
#
_symmetry.space_group_name_H-M   'P 1'
#
loop_
_entity.id
_entity.type
_entity.pdbx_description
1 polymer ?
#
loop_
_entity_poly.entity_id
_entity_poly.type
_entity_poly.pdbx_seq_one_letter_code
_entity_poly.pdbx_strand_id
1 'polypeptide(L)'
;MMVILYKPPGEKRGKILVAAAAAWDAYPQDLDNNAGDHSFKKALESVTATHPNKHFFAYNNAAAGVVGVKTKSNSKDTTAQTDAAAWIVHTVPGYPIPKVQYTFPASEYAN
;
A
#
# COMPACT_ATOMS: atom_id res chain seq x y z
N MET A 1 -7.39 -0.50 14.54
CA MET A 1 -6.61 0.67 15.03
C MET A 1 -6.10 1.46 13.84
N MET A 2 -6.26 2.80 13.83
CA MET A 2 -5.72 3.67 12.78
C MET A 2 -4.31 4.14 13.15
N VAL A 3 -3.40 4.08 12.18
CA VAL A 3 -2.01 4.53 12.30
C VAL A 3 -1.66 5.33 11.06
N ILE A 4 -1.00 6.47 11.21
CA ILE A 4 -0.48 7.26 10.10
C ILE A 4 1.05 7.22 10.16
N LEU A 5 1.66 6.91 9.02
CA LEU A 5 3.10 7.02 8.81
C LEU A 5 3.38 8.18 7.87
N TYR A 6 4.23 9.11 8.29
CA TYR A 6 4.75 10.18 7.45
C TYR A 6 6.23 9.92 7.17
N LYS A 7 6.62 9.85 5.90
CA LYS A 7 8.02 9.79 5.47
C LYS A 7 8.46 11.19 4.99
N PRO A 8 9.34 11.90 5.72
CA PRO A 8 9.90 13.16 5.24
C PRO A 8 10.77 12.98 3.99
N PRO A 9 10.85 13.99 3.10
CA PRO A 9 11.81 14.02 2.01
C PRO A 9 13.25 13.95 2.53
N GLY A 10 14.12 13.17 1.87
CA GLY A 10 15.54 13.05 2.25
C GLY A 10 15.83 12.25 3.53
N GLU A 11 14.81 11.92 4.33
CA GLU A 11 15.00 11.16 5.56
C GLU A 11 14.73 9.66 5.36
N LYS A 12 15.53 8.83 6.05
CA LYS A 12 15.32 7.39 6.17
C LYS A 12 14.30 7.04 7.25
N ARG A 13 14.20 7.86 8.29
CA ARG A 13 13.25 7.68 9.39
C ARG A 13 11.93 8.36 9.08
N GLY A 14 10.85 7.76 9.58
CA GLY A 14 9.50 8.31 9.50
C GLY A 14 9.07 8.98 10.80
N LYS A 15 7.85 9.54 10.77
CA LYS A 15 7.08 9.92 11.96
C LYS A 15 5.80 9.12 12.00
N ILE A 16 5.38 8.73 13.21
CA ILE A 16 4.18 7.94 13.44
C ILE A 16 3.17 8.72 14.27
N LEU A 17 1.89 8.57 13.93
CA LEU A 17 0.76 9.03 14.72
C LEU A 17 -0.18 7.85 14.95
N VAL A 18 -0.47 7.53 16.20
CA VAL A 18 -1.37 6.42 16.57
C VAL A 18 -2.59 6.98 17.27
N ALA A 19 -3.77 6.39 17.04
CA ALA A 19 -5.02 6.91 17.62
C ALA A 19 -5.00 7.02 19.16
N ALA A 20 -4.23 6.16 19.84
CA ALA A 20 -4.06 6.17 21.29
C ALA A 20 -3.13 7.29 21.81
N ALA A 21 -2.37 7.95 20.94
CA ALA A 21 -1.43 9.02 21.28
C ALA A 21 -1.42 10.06 20.16
N ALA A 22 -2.17 11.15 20.35
CA ALA A 22 -2.41 12.19 19.33
C ALA A 22 -1.21 13.12 19.05
N ALA A 23 0.02 12.70 19.40
CA ALA A 23 1.25 13.42 19.09
C ALA A 23 2.06 12.66 18.05
N TRP A 24 2.70 13.39 17.13
CA TRP A 24 3.68 12.81 16.21
C TRP A 24 4.93 12.39 16.99
N ASP A 25 5.34 11.15 16.81
CA ASP A 25 6.57 10.62 17.39
C ASP A 25 7.53 10.16 16.29
N ALA A 26 8.83 10.17 16.58
CA ALA A 26 9.84 9.63 15.69
C ALA A 26 9.68 8.11 15.59
N TYR A 27 9.66 7.58 14.37
CA TYR A 27 9.69 6.14 14.18
C TYR A 27 11.10 5.62 14.55
N PRO A 28 11.24 4.60 15.42
CA PRO A 28 12.50 4.27 16.08
C PRO A 28 13.53 3.61 15.15
N GLN A 29 13.15 3.22 13.94
CA GLN A 29 14.02 2.57 12.96
C GLN A 29 13.99 3.29 11.60
N ASP A 30 14.97 3.02 10.76
CA ASP A 30 14.93 3.46 9.36
C ASP A 30 13.85 2.65 8.60
N LEU A 31 13.09 3.30 7.71
CA LEU A 31 11.96 2.68 7.01
C LEU A 31 12.39 1.68 5.92
N ASP A 32 13.65 1.72 5.47
CA ASP A 32 14.25 0.73 4.58
C ASP A 32 14.83 -0.47 5.32
N ASN A 33 14.85 -0.45 6.66
CA ASN A 33 15.25 -1.58 7.46
C ASN A 33 14.23 -2.72 7.26
N ASN A 34 14.68 -3.82 6.66
CA ASN A 34 13.82 -4.92 6.26
C ASN A 34 13.27 -5.75 7.45
N ALA A 35 13.49 -5.29 8.68
CA ALA A 35 13.08 -5.93 9.93
C ALA A 35 11.56 -6.08 10.13
N GLY A 36 10.71 -5.42 9.33
CA GLY A 36 9.26 -5.73 9.32
C GLY A 36 8.39 -4.85 10.22
N ASP A 37 8.93 -3.80 10.82
CA ASP A 37 8.30 -3.21 12.02
C ASP A 37 7.36 -2.02 11.77
N HIS A 38 7.37 -1.38 10.58
CA HIS A 38 6.57 -0.17 10.37
C HIS A 38 5.18 -0.46 9.79
N SER A 39 4.22 0.42 10.12
CA SER A 39 2.79 0.23 9.82
C SER A 39 2.49 -0.03 8.34
N PHE A 40 3.19 0.63 7.42
CA PHE A 40 3.02 0.40 5.97
C PHE A 40 3.41 -1.03 5.55
N LYS A 41 4.53 -1.58 6.05
CA LYS A 41 4.94 -2.95 5.75
C LYS A 41 4.04 -3.97 6.43
N LYS A 42 3.66 -3.73 7.70
CA LYS A 42 2.71 -4.59 8.42
C LYS A 42 1.34 -4.69 7.75
N ALA A 43 0.84 -3.59 7.19
CA ALA A 43 -0.42 -3.59 6.45
C ALA A 43 -0.36 -4.40 5.14
N LEU A 44 0.84 -4.65 4.60
CA LEU A 44 1.06 -5.38 3.35
C LEU A 44 1.60 -6.81 3.55
N GLU A 45 2.05 -7.17 4.75
CA GLU A 45 2.59 -8.49 5.10
C GLU A 45 1.65 -9.61 4.64
N SER A 46 0.35 -9.40 4.92
CA SER A 46 -0.79 -10.21 4.50
C SER A 46 -0.95 -10.35 2.97
N VAL A 47 -0.65 -9.31 2.20
CA VAL A 47 -0.80 -9.26 0.73
C VAL A 47 0.40 -9.90 0.03
N THR A 48 1.59 -9.80 0.63
CA THR A 48 2.83 -10.29 0.03
C THR A 48 3.04 -11.79 0.19
N ALA A 49 2.34 -12.43 1.13
CA ALA A 49 2.38 -13.86 1.37
C ALA A 49 1.41 -14.62 0.44
N THR A 50 1.76 -15.86 0.11
CA THR A 50 0.89 -16.74 -0.69
C THR A 50 -0.25 -17.25 0.17
N HIS A 51 -1.46 -16.75 -0.09
CA HIS A 51 -2.68 -17.20 0.59
C HIS A 51 -3.75 -17.59 -0.45
N PRO A 52 -4.37 -18.78 -0.33
CA PRO A 52 -5.38 -19.23 -1.29
C PRO A 52 -6.70 -18.44 -1.22
N ASN A 53 -6.99 -17.83 -0.07
CA ASN A 53 -8.28 -17.19 0.22
C ASN A 53 -8.17 -15.69 0.50
N LYS A 54 -7.06 -15.04 0.12
CA LYS A 54 -6.92 -13.58 0.24
C LYS A 54 -6.94 -12.93 -1.13
N HIS A 55 -7.72 -11.86 -1.22
CA HIS A 55 -7.81 -11.05 -2.43
C HIS A 55 -7.37 -9.63 -2.14
N PHE A 56 -6.57 -9.09 -3.05
CA PHE A 56 -6.03 -7.74 -2.97
C PHE A 56 -6.49 -6.93 -4.17
N PHE A 57 -6.97 -5.72 -3.92
CA PHE A 57 -7.30 -4.75 -4.95
C PHE A 57 -6.47 -3.48 -4.71
N ALA A 58 -5.78 -3.02 -5.74
CA ALA A 58 -5.04 -1.77 -5.70
C ALA A 58 -5.38 -0.92 -6.91
N TYR A 59 -5.45 0.39 -6.68
CA TYR A 59 -5.49 1.36 -7.76
C TYR A 59 -4.44 2.44 -7.53
N ASN A 60 -3.88 2.94 -8.63
CA ASN A 60 -2.99 4.09 -8.60
C ASN A 60 -3.35 5.01 -9.77
N ASN A 61 -3.61 6.28 -9.47
CA ASN A 61 -3.92 7.28 -10.49
C ASN A 61 -2.68 7.66 -11.32
N ALA A 62 -1.48 7.29 -10.87
CA ALA A 62 -0.22 7.30 -11.61
C ALA A 62 0.36 5.87 -11.66
N ALA A 63 -0.43 4.92 -12.19
CA ALA A 63 0.00 3.54 -12.36
C ALA A 63 1.28 3.46 -13.21
N ALA A 64 2.14 2.49 -12.89
CA ALA A 64 3.37 2.27 -13.64
C ALA A 64 3.05 2.01 -15.13
N GLY A 65 3.55 2.87 -16.02
CA GLY A 65 3.30 2.78 -17.46
C GLY A 65 2.07 3.53 -17.98
N VAL A 66 1.32 4.27 -17.15
CA VAL A 66 0.15 5.06 -17.57
C VAL A 66 0.46 6.57 -17.55
N VAL A 67 0.17 7.28 -18.65
CA VAL A 67 0.34 8.73 -18.79
C VAL A 67 -1.02 9.42 -18.68
N GLY A 68 -1.30 10.17 -17.60
CA GLY A 68 -2.61 10.80 -17.37
C GLY A 68 -2.83 11.39 -15.96
N VAL A 69 -4.08 11.84 -15.69
CA VAL A 69 -4.56 12.57 -14.49
C VAL A 69 -3.97 12.01 -13.19
N LYS A 70 -3.58 12.87 -12.23
CA LYS A 70 -2.86 12.50 -11.00
C LYS A 70 -3.64 12.91 -9.74
N THR A 71 -4.39 11.99 -9.12
CA THR A 71 -5.02 12.17 -7.80
C THR A 71 -4.64 11.02 -6.84
N LYS A 72 -5.12 11.05 -5.59
CA LYS A 72 -4.68 10.17 -4.48
C LYS A 72 -5.03 8.68 -4.70
N SER A 73 -4.17 7.76 -4.25
CA SER A 73 -4.27 6.30 -4.46
C SER A 73 -4.75 5.54 -3.21
N ASN A 74 -5.50 4.44 -3.36
CA ASN A 74 -5.87 3.53 -2.27
C ASN A 74 -5.74 2.05 -2.65
N SER A 75 -5.55 1.19 -1.65
CA SER A 75 -5.57 -0.26 -1.77
C SER A 75 -6.40 -0.89 -0.66
N LYS A 76 -7.06 -2.01 -0.96
CA LYS A 76 -7.88 -2.80 -0.04
C LYS A 76 -7.42 -4.26 -0.06
N ASP A 77 -7.18 -4.81 1.13
CA ASP A 77 -6.93 -6.22 1.36
C ASP A 77 -8.11 -6.85 2.09
N THR A 78 -8.41 -8.11 1.80
CA THR A 78 -9.45 -8.91 2.48
C THR A 78 -8.78 -10.11 3.15
N THR A 79 -8.82 -10.14 4.49
CA THR A 79 -8.21 -11.22 5.28
C THR A 79 -9.30 -12.17 5.78
N ALA A 80 -9.22 -13.45 5.40
CA ALA A 80 -10.14 -14.46 5.90
C ALA A 80 -9.72 -14.98 7.29
N GLN A 81 -10.45 -14.56 8.32
CA GLN A 81 -10.91 -15.38 9.47
C GLN A 81 -11.98 -14.67 10.35
N THR A 82 -12.34 -13.45 9.99
CA THR A 82 -13.46 -12.62 10.47
C THR A 82 -13.73 -11.64 9.32
N ASP A 83 -14.95 -11.13 9.12
CA ASP A 83 -15.26 -10.17 8.04
C ASP A 83 -14.43 -8.87 8.18
N ALA A 84 -13.18 -8.91 7.73
CA ALA A 84 -12.17 -7.90 7.97
C ALA A 84 -11.44 -7.54 6.68
N ALA A 85 -11.28 -6.23 6.48
CA ALA A 85 -10.51 -5.67 5.39
C ALA A 85 -9.62 -4.55 5.91
N ALA A 86 -8.39 -4.47 5.38
CA ALA A 86 -7.46 -3.39 5.65
C ALA A 86 -7.40 -2.44 4.45
N TRP A 87 -7.33 -1.13 4.71
CA TRP A 87 -7.28 -0.10 3.68
C TRP A 87 -6.01 0.73 3.88
N ILE A 88 -5.24 0.92 2.82
CA ILE A 88 -4.06 1.78 2.80
C ILE A 88 -4.29 2.89 1.78
N VAL A 89 -4.03 4.13 2.19
CA VAL A 89 -4.03 5.30 1.29
C VAL A 89 -2.60 5.80 1.20
N HIS A 90 -2.08 5.99 -0.01
CA HIS A 90 -0.71 6.47 -0.22
C HIS A 90 -0.64 7.48 -1.36
N THR A 91 0.47 8.21 -1.40
CA THR A 91 0.80 9.17 -2.48
C THR A 91 2.02 8.73 -3.29
N VAL A 92 2.56 7.53 -3.04
CA VAL A 92 3.70 6.96 -3.77
C VAL A 92 3.34 6.72 -5.24
N PRO A 93 3.96 7.43 -6.21
CA PRO A 93 3.73 7.21 -7.64
C PRO A 93 4.22 5.82 -8.07
N GLY A 94 3.54 5.18 -9.03
CA GLY A 94 3.92 3.85 -9.55
C GLY A 94 3.72 2.66 -8.59
N TYR A 95 3.32 2.88 -7.34
CA TYR A 95 3.05 1.82 -6.36
C TYR A 95 1.55 1.44 -6.28
N PRO A 96 1.18 0.16 -6.07
CA PRO A 96 2.06 -1.00 -6.13
C PRO A 96 2.44 -1.34 -7.57
N ILE A 97 3.63 -1.92 -7.74
CA ILE A 97 4.08 -2.45 -9.03
C ILE A 97 3.49 -3.86 -9.18
N PRO A 98 2.67 -4.12 -10.22
CA PRO A 98 2.08 -5.43 -10.42
C PRO A 98 3.17 -6.46 -10.76
N LYS A 99 3.02 -7.69 -10.25
CA LYS A 99 3.95 -8.81 -10.56
C LYS A 99 3.91 -9.20 -12.05
N VAL A 100 2.76 -9.03 -12.68
CA VAL A 100 2.52 -9.31 -14.09
C VAL A 100 1.79 -8.09 -14.67
N GLN A 101 2.31 -7.51 -15.76
CA GLN A 101 1.58 -6.44 -16.45
C GLN A 101 0.31 -7.02 -17.07
N TYR A 102 -0.81 -6.33 -16.86
CA TYR A 102 -2.04 -6.64 -17.58
C TYR A 102 -1.89 -6.18 -19.04
N THR A 103 -2.23 -7.05 -19.98
CA THR A 103 -2.38 -6.72 -21.39
C THR A 103 -3.83 -6.96 -21.76
N PHE A 104 -4.42 -6.00 -22.47
CA PHE A 104 -5.77 -6.15 -22.98
C PHE A 104 -5.86 -7.38 -23.89
N PRO A 105 -6.79 -8.32 -23.62
CA PRO A 105 -6.98 -9.49 -24.45
C PRO A 105 -7.47 -9.07 -25.85
N ALA A 106 -7.06 -9.80 -26.87
CA ALA A 106 -7.41 -9.52 -28.26
C ALA A 106 -8.94 -9.41 -28.49
N SER A 107 -9.72 -10.15 -27.70
CA SER A 107 -11.19 -10.14 -27.72
C SER A 107 -11.81 -8.81 -27.32
N GLU A 108 -11.13 -7.97 -26.52
CA GLU A 108 -11.62 -6.62 -26.20
C GLU A 108 -11.50 -5.64 -27.38
N TYR A 109 -10.78 -6.03 -28.45
CA TYR A 109 -10.69 -5.25 -29.69
C TYR A 109 -11.63 -5.77 -30.79
N ALA A 110 -12.31 -6.90 -30.56
CA ALA A 110 -13.30 -7.43 -31.49
C ALA A 110 -14.66 -6.83 -31.16
N ASN A 111 -15.19 -6.01 -32.06
CA ASN A 111 -16.58 -5.53 -32.02
C ASN A 111 -17.54 -6.58 -32.55
#